data_AF-Q12V46-F1
#
_entry.id   AF-Q12V46-F1
#
_cell.length_a   1.000
_cell.length_b   1.000
_cell.length_c   1.000
_cell.angle_alpha   90.00
_cell.angle_beta   90.00
_cell.angle_gamma   90.00
#
_symmetry.space_group_name_H-M   'P 1'
#
loop_
_entity.id
_entity.type
_entity.pdbx_description
1 polymer ?
#
loop_
_entity_poly.entity_id
_entity_poly.type
_entity_poly.pdbx_seq_one_letter_code
_entity_poly.pdbx_strand_id
1 'polypeptide(L)'
;MSNPNMKLLYIVLALAILISILAPFLASSDPDGLESAAEKVIGEERFAELEETEATIDSPMPDYAIEGKGKLGEIVAICLGTIGILAISFGLGKIIKA
;
A
#
# COMPACT_ATOMS: atom_id res chain seq x y z
N MET A 1 5.70 -33.33 6.05
CA MET A 1 5.08 -32.26 6.87
C MET A 1 5.82 -30.96 6.63
N SER A 2 5.17 -29.88 6.16
CA SER A 2 5.81 -28.55 6.16
C SER A 2 5.91 -27.99 7.59
N ASN A 3 7.04 -27.36 7.90
CA ASN A 3 7.28 -26.74 9.22
C ASN A 3 6.15 -25.76 9.56
N PRO A 4 5.64 -25.74 10.80
CA PRO A 4 4.52 -24.89 11.20
C PRO A 4 4.76 -23.40 10.93
N ASN A 5 6.01 -22.92 11.06
CA ASN A 5 6.39 -21.55 10.72
C ASN A 5 6.26 -21.24 9.22
N MET A 6 6.58 -22.20 8.35
CA MET A 6 6.43 -22.05 6.90
C MET A 6 4.96 -22.05 6.50
N LYS A 7 4.13 -22.88 7.14
CA LYS A 7 2.67 -22.86 6.93
C LYS A 7 2.09 -21.50 7.28
N LEU A 8 2.46 -20.94 8.44
CA LEU A 8 2.00 -19.63 8.88
C LEU A 8 2.43 -18.54 7.89
N LEU A 9 3.68 -18.56 7.42
CA LEU A 9 4.18 -17.63 6.40
C LEU A 9 3.33 -17.67 5.12
N TYR A 10 3.03 -18.86 4.60
CA TYR A 10 2.20 -18.99 3.40
C TYR A 10 0.77 -18.48 3.63
N ILE A 11 0.19 -18.72 4.81
CA ILE A 11 -1.15 -18.24 5.16
C ILE A 11 -1.16 -16.71 5.20
N VAL A 12 -0.21 -16.09 5.88
CA VAL A 12 -0.13 -14.62 5.99
C VAL A 12 0.15 -13.99 4.63
N LEU A 13 1.00 -14.61 3.80
CA LEU A 13 1.25 -14.15 2.44
C LEU A 13 -0.01 -14.22 1.57
N ALA A 14 -0.75 -15.33 1.63
CA ALA A 14 -2.01 -15.47 0.90
C ALA A 14 -3.04 -14.43 1.36
N LEU A 15 -3.10 -14.15 2.67
CA LEU A 15 -3.99 -13.15 3.24
C LEU A 15 -3.60 -11.73 2.82
N ALA A 16 -2.30 -11.40 2.80
CA ALA A 16 -1.81 -10.10 2.35
C ALA A 16 -2.19 -9.84 0.88
N ILE A 17 -2.03 -10.84 0.01
CA ILE A 17 -2.43 -10.74 -1.39
C ILE A 17 -3.96 -10.61 -1.51
N LEU A 18 -4.73 -11.40 -0.75
CA LEU A 18 -6.19 -11.29 -0.75
C LEU A 18 -6.65 -9.88 -0.34
N ILE A 19 -6.08 -9.33 0.74
CA ILE A 19 -6.39 -7.96 1.21
C ILE A 19 -6.00 -6.93 0.15
N SER A 20 -4.84 -7.07 -0.51
CA SER A 20 -4.42 -6.14 -1.56
C SER A 20 -5.40 -6.07 -2.74
N ILE A 21 -6.03 -7.20 -3.09
CA ILE A 21 -7.04 -7.26 -4.15
C ILE A 21 -8.36 -6.63 -3.70
N LEU A 22 -8.72 -6.81 -2.44
CA LEU A 22 -9.97 -6.30 -1.88
C LEU A 22 -9.88 -4.82 -1.47
N ALA A 23 -8.67 -4.30 -1.23
CA ALA A 23 -8.44 -2.96 -0.70
C ALA A 23 -9.18 -1.85 -1.47
N PRO A 24 -9.19 -1.80 -2.82
CA PRO A 24 -9.94 -0.78 -3.56
C PRO A 24 -11.45 -0.77 -3.28
N PHE A 25 -12.02 -1.88 -2.83
CA PHE A 25 -13.46 -2.01 -2.55
C PHE A 25 -13.80 -1.81 -1.07
N LEU A 26 -12.81 -1.97 -0.18
CA LEU A 26 -13.01 -1.95 1.26
C LEU A 26 -12.46 -0.67 1.91
N ALA A 27 -11.47 -0.02 1.30
CA ALA A 27 -10.88 1.21 1.80
C ALA A 27 -11.83 2.40 1.58
N SER A 28 -11.68 3.43 2.41
CA SER A 28 -12.32 4.72 2.17
C SER A 28 -11.84 5.27 0.82
N SER A 29 -12.73 5.96 0.12
CA SER A 29 -12.39 6.64 -1.13
C SER A 29 -11.81 8.03 -0.91
N ASP A 30 -11.99 8.60 0.29
CA ASP A 30 -11.52 9.93 0.68
C ASP A 30 -11.60 10.08 2.23
N PRO A 31 -10.50 10.30 2.96
CA PRO A 31 -9.14 10.16 2.48
C PRO A 31 -8.81 8.69 2.20
N ASP A 32 -7.96 8.44 1.21
CA ASP A 32 -7.51 7.09 0.91
C ASP A 32 -6.57 6.51 1.99
N GLY A 33 -6.01 5.32 1.75
CA GLY A 33 -5.09 4.68 2.69
C GLY A 33 -3.74 5.40 2.84
N LEU A 34 -3.23 6.05 1.79
CA LEU A 34 -2.01 6.85 1.78
C LEU A 34 -2.23 8.18 2.50
N GLU A 35 -3.32 8.86 2.20
CA GLU A 35 -3.73 10.14 2.78
C GLU A 35 -4.03 10.00 4.27
N SER A 36 -4.83 9.00 4.67
CA SER A 36 -5.07 8.75 6.10
C SER A 36 -3.79 8.40 6.86
N ALA A 37 -2.83 7.75 6.20
CA ALA A 37 -1.52 7.49 6.80
C ALA A 37 -0.69 8.77 6.92
N ALA A 38 -0.71 9.63 5.90
CA ALA A 38 -0.04 10.92 5.91
C ALA A 38 -0.62 11.84 6.99
N GLU A 39 -1.96 11.99 7.05
CA GLU A 39 -2.71 12.73 8.05
C GLU A 39 -2.30 12.31 9.48
N LYS A 40 -2.21 11.01 9.74
CA LYS A 40 -1.77 10.48 11.05
C LYS A 40 -0.32 10.82 11.40
N VAL A 41 0.55 11.00 10.42
CA VAL A 41 1.97 11.27 10.64
C VAL A 41 2.23 12.77 10.83
N ILE A 42 1.57 13.62 10.04
CA ILE A 42 1.82 15.06 10.04
C ILE A 42 0.79 15.87 10.85
N GLY A 43 -0.34 15.25 11.21
CA GLY A 43 -1.45 15.85 11.94
C GLY A 43 -2.49 16.50 11.01
N GLU A 44 -3.76 16.48 11.45
CA GLU A 44 -4.93 16.95 10.71
C GLU A 44 -4.79 18.41 10.24
N GLU A 45 -4.36 19.33 11.12
CA GLU A 45 -4.20 20.75 10.76
C GLU A 45 -3.17 20.98 9.63
N ARG A 46 -2.05 20.24 9.68
CA ARG A 46 -0.99 20.32 8.67
C ARG A 46 -1.42 19.65 7.38
N PHE A 47 -2.17 18.56 7.47
CA PHE A 47 -2.72 17.86 6.31
C PHE A 47 -3.73 18.72 5.55
N ALA A 48 -4.66 19.36 6.27
CA ALA A 48 -5.63 20.28 5.67
C ALA A 48 -4.96 21.49 4.99
N GLU A 49 -3.92 22.07 5.59
CA GLU A 49 -3.14 23.16 4.96
C GLU A 49 -2.48 22.70 3.65
N LEU A 50 -2.04 21.44 3.58
CA LEU A 50 -1.43 20.87 2.38
C LEU A 50 -2.45 20.51 1.30
N GLU A 51 -3.64 20.02 1.67
CA GLU A 51 -4.74 19.77 0.72
C GLU A 51 -5.23 21.05 0.05
N GLU A 52 -5.27 22.16 0.77
CA GLU A 52 -5.65 23.47 0.19
C GLU A 52 -4.58 24.02 -0.76
N THR A 53 -3.36 23.47 -0.73
CA THR A 53 -2.27 23.86 -1.63
C THR A 53 -2.12 22.89 -2.79
N GLU A 54 -2.17 23.42 -4.01
CA GLU A 54 -1.84 22.65 -5.21
C GLU A 54 -0.43 22.03 -5.09
N ALA A 55 -0.34 20.73 -5.31
CA ALA A 55 0.93 20.01 -5.26
C ALA A 55 1.91 20.60 -6.29
N THR A 56 3.12 20.94 -5.86
CA THR A 56 4.16 21.42 -6.79
C THR A 56 4.61 20.31 -7.77
N ILE A 57 4.47 19.06 -7.36
CA ILE A 57 4.75 17.87 -8.16
C ILE A 57 3.57 16.93 -7.97
N ASP A 58 2.89 16.60 -9.08
CA ASP A 58 1.79 15.64 -9.06
C ASP A 58 2.29 14.27 -8.59
N SER A 59 1.49 13.63 -7.73
CA SER A 59 1.74 12.24 -7.37
C SER A 59 1.72 11.38 -8.65
N PRO A 60 2.65 10.43 -8.82
CA PRO A 60 2.65 9.56 -10.00
C PRO A 60 1.43 8.63 -10.06
N MET A 61 0.72 8.44 -8.93
CA MET A 61 -0.42 7.55 -8.81
C MET A 61 -1.29 7.96 -7.59
N PRO A 62 -1.94 9.13 -7.63
CA PRO A 62 -2.85 9.56 -6.57
C PRO A 62 -3.99 8.55 -6.42
N ASP A 63 -4.44 8.28 -5.19
CA ASP A 63 -5.52 7.33 -4.90
C ASP A 63 -5.33 5.92 -5.46
N TYR A 64 -4.08 5.51 -5.70
CA TYR A 64 -3.74 4.29 -6.45
C TYR A 64 -4.28 4.25 -7.90
N ALA A 65 -4.74 5.39 -8.44
CA ALA A 65 -5.35 5.49 -9.74
C ALA A 65 -4.32 5.38 -10.87
N ILE A 66 -4.60 4.47 -11.80
CA ILE A 66 -3.84 4.35 -13.06
C ILE A 66 -4.75 4.83 -14.19
N GLU A 67 -4.28 5.84 -14.92
CA GLU A 67 -5.04 6.49 -16.00
C GLU A 67 -5.57 5.46 -17.01
N GLY A 68 -6.88 5.52 -17.27
CA GLY A 68 -7.56 4.63 -18.22
C GLY A 68 -7.70 3.17 -17.79
N LYS A 69 -7.39 2.81 -16.53
CA LYS A 69 -7.52 1.43 -16.01
C LYS A 69 -8.62 1.27 -14.96
N GLY A 70 -9.12 2.35 -14.39
CA GLY A 70 -10.16 2.35 -13.36
C GLY A 70 -9.82 1.40 -12.20
N LYS A 71 -10.83 0.70 -11.68
CA LYS A 71 -10.69 -0.17 -10.51
C LYS A 71 -9.66 -1.28 -10.66
N LEU A 72 -9.47 -1.82 -11.87
CA LEU A 72 -8.44 -2.81 -12.14
C LEU A 72 -7.03 -2.22 -12.00
N GLY A 73 -6.86 -0.94 -12.34
CA GLY A 73 -5.62 -0.20 -12.12
C GLY A 73 -5.26 -0.11 -10.64
N GLU A 74 -6.22 0.29 -9.80
CA GLU A 74 -6.04 0.37 -8.34
C GLU A 74 -5.64 -0.98 -7.73
N ILE A 75 -6.30 -2.09 -8.15
CA ILE A 75 -5.92 -3.43 -7.70
C ILE A 75 -4.46 -3.75 -8.06
N VAL A 76 -4.07 -3.49 -9.32
CA VAL A 76 -2.71 -3.76 -9.79
C VAL A 76 -1.68 -2.91 -9.04
N ALA A 77 -1.97 -1.63 -8.84
CA ALA A 77 -1.15 -0.70 -8.07
C ALA A 77 -0.86 -1.22 -6.66
N ILE A 78 -1.91 -1.58 -5.91
CA ILE A 78 -1.78 -2.05 -4.53
C ILE A 78 -1.10 -3.42 -4.47
N CYS A 79 -1.42 -4.35 -5.37
CA CYS A 79 -0.75 -5.65 -5.45
C CYS A 79 0.76 -5.51 -5.73
N LEU A 80 1.15 -4.66 -6.68
CA LEU A 80 2.55 -4.42 -7.01
C LEU A 80 3.30 -3.77 -5.85
N GLY A 81 2.71 -2.78 -5.19
CA GLY A 81 3.27 -2.18 -3.97
C GLY A 81 3.47 -3.21 -2.85
N THR A 82 2.48 -4.08 -2.65
CA THR A 82 2.53 -5.17 -1.66
C THR A 82 3.65 -6.15 -1.94
N ILE A 83 3.80 -6.60 -3.20
CA ILE A 83 4.90 -7.48 -3.60
C ILE A 83 6.25 -6.77 -3.48
N GLY A 84 6.31 -5.50 -3.86
CA GLY A 84 7.51 -4.67 -3.78
C GLY A 84 8.04 -4.54 -2.36
N ILE A 85 7.17 -4.17 -1.40
CA ILE A 85 7.60 -4.03 0.00
C ILE A 85 8.00 -5.36 0.62
N LEU A 86 7.35 -6.48 0.24
CA LEU A 86 7.77 -7.82 0.67
C LEU A 86 9.16 -8.17 0.14
N ALA A 87 9.44 -7.87 -1.13
CA ALA A 87 10.74 -8.10 -1.74
C ALA A 87 11.85 -7.25 -1.09
N ILE A 88 11.57 -5.97 -0.85
CA ILE A 88 12.50 -5.06 -0.14
C ILE A 88 12.75 -5.57 1.27
N SER A 89 11.70 -5.90 2.02
CA SER A 89 11.80 -6.40 3.39
C SER A 89 12.62 -7.71 3.47
N PHE A 90 12.41 -8.62 2.52
CA PHE A 90 13.19 -9.85 2.41
C PHE A 90 14.66 -9.57 2.08
N GLY A 91 14.93 -8.63 1.16
CA GLY A 91 16.27 -8.19 0.79
C GLY A 91 17.03 -7.60 1.96
N LEU A 92 16.42 -6.65 2.68
CA LEU A 92 16.98 -6.04 3.89
C LEU A 92 17.24 -7.08 4.98
N GLY A 93 16.28 -8.00 5.20
CA GLY A 93 16.45 -9.09 6.17
C GLY A 93 17.65 -10.00 5.85
N LYS A 94 17.97 -10.21 4.56
CA LYS A 94 19.18 -10.94 4.16
C LYS A 94 20.45 -10.15 4.41
N ILE A 95 20.45 -8.83 4.16
CA ILE A 95 21.63 -7.97 4.37
C ILE A 95 21.95 -7.86 5.86
N ILE A 96 20.95 -7.65 6.71
CA ILE A 96 21.15 -7.49 8.16
C ILE A 96 21.62 -8.79 8.83
N LYS A 97 21.21 -9.95 8.28
CA LYS A 97 21.64 -11.27 8.77
C LYS A 97 23.04 -11.68 8.27
N ALA A 98 23.55 -11.02 7.23
CA ALA A 98 24.85 -11.32 6.62
C ALA A 98 26.03 -10.74 7.43
#